data_AF-A0A3E1ERB4-F1
#
_entry.id   AF-A0A3E1ERB4-F1
#
_cell.length_a   1.000
_cell.length_b   1.000
_cell.length_c   1.000
_cell.angle_alpha   90.00
_cell.angle_beta   90.00
_cell.angle_gamma   90.00
#
_symmetry.space_group_name_H-M   'P 1'
#
loop_
_entity.id
_entity.type
_entity.pdbx_description
1 polymer ?
#
loop_
_entity_poly.entity_id
_entity_poly.type
_entity_poly.pdbx_seq_one_letter_code
_entity_poly.pdbx_strand_id
1 'polypeptide(L)'
;MSDIEKTGEDAVMEVGTQPIDAFLTGHEVNNHAIVAAAHGSGLTHKVLQKARKGRALTVRAQKKVLAAVAAHCKGAGLPEPAMADLFNYRGR
;
A
#
# COMPACT_ATOMS: atom_id res chain seq x y z
N MET A 1 15.03 -28.55 14.50
CA MET A 1 14.58 -27.80 13.32
C MET A 1 14.50 -26.36 13.77
N SER A 2 15.27 -25.49 13.14
CA SER A 2 15.75 -24.23 13.67
C SER A 2 14.62 -23.23 13.91
N ASP A 3 14.32 -22.96 15.18
CA ASP A 3 13.60 -21.77 15.62
C ASP A 3 14.42 -20.55 15.22
N ILE A 4 14.05 -19.94 14.09
CA ILE A 4 14.57 -18.62 13.72
C ILE A 4 13.91 -17.64 14.68
N GLU A 5 14.66 -17.24 15.71
CA GLU A 5 14.35 -16.10 16.55
C GLU A 5 14.14 -14.87 15.64
N LYS A 6 12.88 -14.45 15.48
CA LYS A 6 12.54 -13.20 14.81
C LYS A 6 13.08 -12.05 15.66
N THR A 7 14.20 -11.48 15.25
CA THR A 7 14.83 -10.30 15.84
C THR A 7 13.82 -9.18 16.05
N GLY A 8 13.73 -8.66 17.27
CA GLY A 8 12.69 -7.77 17.79
C GLY A 8 12.56 -6.37 17.17
N GLU A 9 13.27 -6.06 16.08
CA GLU A 9 13.14 -4.77 15.35
C GLU A 9 12.01 -4.79 14.31
N ASP A 10 11.65 -5.97 13.78
CA ASP A 10 10.57 -6.13 12.80
C ASP A 10 9.17 -5.89 13.39
N ALA A 11 9.02 -6.08 14.71
CA ALA A 11 7.75 -5.91 15.40
C ALA A 11 7.26 -4.45 15.41
N VAL A 12 8.17 -3.47 15.29
CA VAL A 12 7.85 -2.03 15.28
C VAL A 12 7.27 -1.59 13.91
N MET A 13 7.42 -2.41 12.86
CA MET A 13 6.97 -2.09 11.51
C MET A 13 5.68 -2.80 11.08
N GLU A 14 5.10 -3.67 11.89
CA GLU A 14 3.83 -4.32 11.59
C GLU A 14 2.68 -3.47 12.15
N VAL A 15 1.99 -2.75 11.28
CA VAL A 15 0.85 -1.88 11.61
C VAL A 15 -0.49 -2.58 11.41
N GLY A 16 -0.47 -3.90 11.23
CA GLY A 16 -1.65 -4.74 10.97
C GLY A 16 -2.24 -4.52 9.57
N THR A 17 -3.25 -5.32 9.23
CA THR A 17 -3.91 -5.28 7.91
C THR A 17 -4.40 -3.86 7.59
N GLN A 18 -4.06 -3.38 6.39
CA GLN A 18 -4.37 -2.01 5.98
C GLN A 18 -5.63 -1.97 5.10
N PRO A 19 -6.42 -0.88 5.19
CA PRO A 19 -7.61 -0.69 4.36
C PRO A 19 -7.35 -0.85 2.85
N ILE A 20 -6.15 -0.48 2.37
CA ILE A 20 -5.75 -0.64 0.97
C ILE A 20 -5.87 -2.07 0.45
N ASP A 21 -5.64 -3.10 1.28
CA ASP A 21 -5.75 -4.48 0.83
C ASP A 21 -7.20 -4.86 0.52
N ALA A 22 -8.12 -4.48 1.41
CA ALA A 22 -9.56 -4.67 1.22
C ALA A 22 -10.07 -3.82 0.05
N PHE A 23 -9.63 -2.57 -0.06
CA PHE A 23 -10.00 -1.66 -1.15
C PHE A 23 -9.62 -2.24 -2.51
N LEU A 24 -8.35 -2.63 -2.70
CA LEU A 24 -7.88 -3.17 -3.97
C LEU A 24 -8.52 -4.52 -4.29
N THR A 25 -8.69 -5.38 -3.29
CA THR A 25 -9.33 -6.70 -3.48
C THR A 25 -10.81 -6.54 -3.85
N GLY A 26 -11.54 -5.63 -3.20
CA GLY A 26 -12.95 -5.37 -3.48
C GLY A 26 -13.23 -4.79 -4.88
N HIS A 27 -12.24 -4.11 -5.47
CA HIS A 27 -12.31 -3.61 -6.85
C HIS A 27 -11.61 -4.52 -7.87
N GLU A 28 -11.20 -5.73 -7.48
CA GLU A 28 -10.44 -6.68 -8.31
C GLU A 28 -9.15 -6.08 -8.92
N VAL A 29 -8.56 -5.09 -8.24
CA VAL A 29 -7.38 -4.37 -8.71
C VAL A 29 -6.12 -5.08 -8.26
N ASN A 30 -5.33 -5.53 -9.22
CA ASN A 30 -4.03 -6.11 -8.95
C ASN A 30 -2.94 -5.03 -8.78
N ASN A 31 -1.81 -5.41 -8.17
CA ASN A 31 -0.72 -4.46 -7.93
C ASN A 31 -0.11 -3.92 -9.24
N HIS A 32 -0.22 -4.67 -10.34
CA HIS A 32 0.33 -4.25 -11.64
C HIS A 32 -0.45 -3.09 -12.24
N ALA A 33 -1.79 -3.12 -12.15
CA ALA A 33 -2.64 -2.03 -12.59
C ALA A 33 -2.30 -0.72 -11.86
N ILE A 34 -2.07 -0.77 -10.55
CA ILE A 34 -1.67 0.42 -9.78
C ILE A 34 -0.29 0.93 -10.18
N VAL A 35 0.69 0.03 -10.32
CA VAL A 35 2.06 0.43 -10.73
C VAL A 35 2.07 1.01 -12.14
N ALA A 36 1.29 0.45 -13.06
CA ALA A 36 1.13 0.97 -14.42
C ALA A 36 0.49 2.37 -14.41
N ALA A 37 -0.55 2.59 -13.60
CA ALA A 37 -1.18 3.90 -13.43
C ALA A 37 -0.27 4.93 -12.75
N ALA A 38 0.77 4.50 -12.04
CA ALA A 38 1.70 5.37 -11.33
C ALA A 38 2.70 6.11 -12.26
N HIS A 39 2.68 5.83 -13.57
CA HIS A 39 3.47 6.49 -14.64
C HIS A 39 4.92 6.84 -14.27
N GLY A 40 5.65 5.93 -13.59
CA GLY A 40 7.06 6.14 -13.28
C GLY A 40 7.36 7.00 -12.04
N SER A 41 6.38 7.27 -11.16
CA SER A 41 6.57 7.95 -9.85
C SER A 41 7.53 7.23 -8.86
N GLY A 42 8.20 6.16 -9.30
CA GLY A 42 9.07 5.32 -8.49
C GLY A 42 8.31 4.44 -7.49
N LEU A 43 7.01 4.23 -7.71
CA LEU A 43 6.22 3.25 -6.98
C LEU A 43 6.51 1.86 -7.55
N THR A 44 6.88 0.91 -6.68
CA THR A 44 7.19 -0.47 -7.09
C THR A 44 6.17 -1.44 -6.52
N HIS A 45 6.04 -2.61 -7.15
CA HIS A 45 5.21 -3.70 -6.65
C HIS A 45 5.54 -4.07 -5.19
N LYS A 46 6.82 -3.98 -4.81
CA LYS A 46 7.29 -4.28 -3.46
C LYS A 46 6.73 -3.29 -2.42
N VAL A 47 6.63 -2.00 -2.77
CA VAL A 47 6.03 -0.98 -1.89
C VAL A 47 4.53 -1.23 -1.73
N LEU A 48 3.83 -1.59 -2.80
CA LEU A 48 2.41 -1.97 -2.73
C LEU A 48 2.18 -3.23 -1.88
N GLN A 49 3.00 -4.25 -2.07
CA GLN A 49 2.90 -5.47 -1.25
C GLN A 49 3.14 -5.18 0.23
N LYS A 50 4.06 -4.27 0.57
CA LYS A 50 4.26 -3.81 1.94
C LYS A 50 3.01 -3.08 2.47
N ALA A 51 2.45 -2.15 1.70
CA ALA A 51 1.23 -1.43 2.06
C ALA A 51 0.09 -2.40 2.39
N ARG A 52 -0.17 -3.36 1.48
CA ARG A 52 -1.25 -4.36 1.63
C ARG A 52 -1.05 -5.28 2.83
N LYS A 53 0.18 -5.76 3.04
CA LYS A 53 0.50 -6.67 4.15
C LYS A 53 0.54 -6.00 5.52
N GLY A 54 0.41 -4.68 5.60
CA GLY A 54 0.51 -3.99 6.89
C GLY A 54 1.91 -3.68 7.36
N ARG A 55 2.87 -3.59 6.44
CA ARG A 55 4.22 -3.10 6.76
C ARG A 55 4.24 -1.58 6.70
N ALA A 56 4.77 -0.97 7.77
CA ALA A 56 4.89 0.46 7.92
C ALA A 56 5.66 1.07 6.73
N LEU A 57 5.09 2.12 6.17
CA LEU A 57 5.63 2.94 5.11
C LEU A 57 5.91 4.34 5.65
N THR A 58 6.88 5.02 5.06
CA THR A 58 7.08 6.45 5.32
C THR A 58 5.93 7.27 4.74
N VAL A 59 5.71 8.50 5.23
CA VAL A 59 4.66 9.39 4.69
C VAL A 59 4.82 9.59 3.18
N ARG A 60 6.07 9.72 2.71
CA ARG A 60 6.37 9.88 1.29
C ARG A 60 5.94 8.67 0.48
N ALA A 61 6.17 7.46 0.98
CA ALA A 61 5.72 6.24 0.32
C ALA A 61 4.19 6.10 0.33
N GLN A 62 3.52 6.43 1.45
CA GLN A 62 2.05 6.44 1.51
C GLN A 62 1.44 7.43 0.49
N LYS A 63 2.01 8.64 0.36
CA LYS A 63 1.56 9.63 -0.64
C LYS A 63 1.74 9.13 -2.08
N LYS A 64 2.82 8.41 -2.38
CA LYS A 64 3.02 7.79 -3.70
C LYS A 64 1.98 6.72 -3.98
N VAL A 65 1.67 5.88 -2.99
CA VAL A 65 0.62 4.87 -3.11
C VAL A 65 -0.72 5.55 -3.36
N LEU A 66 -1.09 6.56 -2.56
CA LEU A 66 -2.33 7.33 -2.74
C LEU A 66 -2.43 7.91 -4.15
N ALA A 67 -1.39 8.59 -4.62
CA ALA A 67 -1.39 9.18 -5.96
C ALA A 67 -1.57 8.15 -7.08
N ALA A 68 -0.94 6.97 -6.95
CA ALA A 68 -1.07 5.90 -7.94
C ALA A 68 -2.47 5.25 -7.92
N VAL A 69 -3.04 5.02 -6.73
CA VAL A 69 -4.42 4.50 -6.62
C VAL A 69 -5.41 5.53 -7.15
N ALA A 70 -5.25 6.81 -6.82
CA ALA A 70 -6.09 7.88 -7.36
C ALA A 70 -6.01 7.98 -8.88
N ALA A 71 -4.81 7.86 -9.47
CA ALA A 71 -4.64 7.83 -10.92
C ALA A 71 -5.35 6.63 -11.56
N HIS A 72 -5.26 5.45 -10.95
CA HIS A 72 -5.99 4.27 -11.40
C HIS A 72 -7.50 4.47 -11.30
N CYS A 73 -8.01 4.93 -10.15
CA CYS A 73 -9.43 5.20 -9.93
C CYS A 73 -9.98 6.19 -10.95
N LYS A 74 -9.25 7.27 -11.22
CA LYS A 74 -9.62 8.26 -12.24
C LYS A 74 -9.74 7.63 -13.65
N GLY A 75 -8.81 6.74 -14.01
CA GLY A 75 -8.88 6.01 -15.29
C GLY A 75 -10.01 4.99 -15.35
N ALA A 76 -10.39 4.42 -14.21
CA ALA A 76 -11.45 3.41 -14.09
C ALA A 76 -12.85 4.00 -13.82
N GLY A 77 -12.98 5.33 -13.64
CA GLY A 77 -14.24 5.96 -13.26
C GLY A 77 -14.69 5.67 -11.81
N LEU A 78 -13.75 5.27 -10.95
CA LEU A 78 -13.98 5.01 -9.53
C LEU A 78 -13.84 6.32 -8.72
N PRO A 79 -14.47 6.40 -7.53
CA PRO A 79 -14.28 7.54 -6.64
C PRO A 79 -12.81 7.73 -6.26
N GLU A 80 -12.40 8.98 -6.10
CA GLU A 80 -11.03 9.30 -5.70
C GLU A 80 -10.80 8.87 -4.24
N PRO A 81 -9.81 8.00 -3.98
CA PRO A 81 -9.53 7.52 -2.64
C PRO A 81 -8.87 8.63 -1.81
N ALA A 82 -9.20 8.69 -0.52
CA ALA A 82 -8.48 9.48 0.47
C ALA A 82 -7.41 8.63 1.17
N MET A 83 -6.47 9.30 1.86
CA MET A 83 -5.43 8.61 2.63
C MET A 83 -6.02 7.67 3.69
N ALA A 84 -7.15 8.05 4.30
CA ALA A 84 -7.83 7.26 5.32
C ALA A 84 -8.48 5.99 4.76
N ASP A 85 -8.80 5.96 3.46
CA ASP A 85 -9.35 4.78 2.78
C ASP A 85 -8.28 3.73 2.48
N LEU A 86 -7.00 4.13 2.51
CA LEU A 86 -5.86 3.26 2.18
C LEU A 86 -5.04 2.88 3.40
N PHE A 87 -4.94 3.75 4.40
CA PHE A 87 -4.06 3.56 5.57
C PHE A 87 -4.76 3.94 6.87
N ASN A 88 -4.61 3.08 7.89
CA ASN A 88 -5.09 3.34 9.25
C ASN A 88 -4.02 3.99 10.16
N TYR A 89 -2.86 4.31 9.60
CA TYR A 89 -1.75 4.97 10.27
C TYR A 89 -1.12 6.03 9.36
N ARG A 90 -0.35 6.93 9.95
CA ARG A 90 0.55 7.82 9.22
C ARG A 90 1.98 7.35 9.38
N GLY A 91 2.69 7.26 8.26
CA GLY A 91 4.13 6.98 8.28
C GLY A 91 4.91 7.99 9.10
N ARG A 92 6.10 7.61 9.53
CA ARG A 92 7.09 8.54 10.09
C ARG A 92 7.97 9.14 8.99
#